data_AF-A0A9W3H478-F1
#
_entry.id   AF-A0A9W3H478-F1
#
_cell.length_a   1.000
_cell.length_b   1.000
_cell.length_c   1.000
_cell.angle_alpha   90.00
_cell.angle_beta   90.00
_cell.angle_gamma   90.00
#
_symmetry.space_group_name_H-M   'P 1'
#
loop_
_entity.id
_entity.type
_entity.pdbx_description
1 polymer ?
#
loop_
_entity_poly.entity_id
_entity_poly.type
_entity_poly.pdbx_seq_one_letter_code
_entity_poly.pdbx_strand_id
1 'polypeptide(L)'
;GTSEKDKMFNLPRLCIRKFFPNKKCFIFDRPTQRKQLSRLEELRDDELDSEFVHQAALFCAYIFSNSKTKTLSGGIKVNGPRLETLVLTYVSAISSGDLPCMENAVLALAEIENSAAVQKAIAHYD
;
A
#
# COMPACT_ATOMS: atom_id res chain seq x y z
N GLY A 1 -5.03 -0.50 -32.64
CA GLY A 1 -4.28 -1.37 -33.57
C GLY A 1 -3.00 -1.82 -32.91
N THR A 2 -1.99 -2.15 -33.72
CA THR A 2 -0.67 -2.62 -33.29
C THR A 2 0.42 -1.56 -33.48
N SER A 3 0.03 -0.32 -33.79
CA SER A 3 0.98 0.78 -33.93
C SER A 3 1.70 1.08 -32.61
N GLU A 4 2.88 1.69 -32.67
CA GLU A 4 3.60 2.09 -31.45
C GLU A 4 2.79 3.03 -30.57
N LYS A 5 2.02 3.95 -31.17
CA LYS A 5 1.09 4.82 -30.43
C LYS A 5 0.02 4.00 -29.70
N ASP A 6 -0.54 2.98 -30.35
CA ASP A 6 -1.50 2.07 -29.72
C ASP A 6 -0.87 1.29 -28.57
N LYS A 7 0.37 0.79 -28.73
CA LYS A 7 1.08 0.06 -27.68
C LYS A 7 1.35 0.94 -26.47
N MET A 8 1.87 2.16 -26.68
CA MET A 8 2.11 3.13 -25.61
C MET A 8 0.83 3.54 -24.89
N PHE A 9 -0.28 3.67 -25.62
CA PHE A 9 -1.58 3.95 -25.03
C PHE A 9 -2.11 2.75 -24.21
N ASN A 10 -1.98 1.52 -24.72
CA ASN A 10 -2.60 0.35 -24.12
C ASN A 10 -1.81 -0.25 -22.95
N LEU A 11 -0.47 -0.19 -22.98
CA LEU A 11 0.39 -0.83 -21.99
C LEU A 11 0.08 -0.40 -20.53
N PRO A 12 0.06 0.90 -20.17
CA PRO A 12 -0.24 1.30 -18.80
C PRO A 12 -1.67 0.90 -18.37
N ARG A 13 -2.63 0.96 -19.30
CA ARG A 13 -4.03 0.54 -19.04
C ARG A 13 -4.11 -0.96 -18.75
N LEU A 14 -3.38 -1.77 -19.50
CA LEU A 14 -3.32 -3.22 -19.29
C LEU A 14 -2.64 -3.54 -17.95
N CYS A 15 -1.53 -2.88 -17.60
CA CYS A 15 -0.86 -3.08 -16.32
C CYS A 15 -1.79 -2.78 -15.13
N ILE A 16 -2.49 -1.63 -15.14
CA ILE A 16 -3.45 -1.30 -14.08
C ILE A 16 -4.57 -2.35 -13.99
N ARG A 17 -5.09 -2.79 -15.14
CA ARG A 17 -6.18 -3.78 -15.20
C ARG A 17 -5.76 -5.17 -14.74
N LYS A 18 -4.51 -5.58 -14.98
CA LYS A 18 -4.01 -6.94 -14.72
C LYS A 18 -3.33 -7.08 -13.35
N PHE A 19 -2.58 -6.07 -12.90
CA PHE A 19 -1.77 -6.19 -11.67
C PHE A 19 -2.56 -5.86 -10.41
N PHE A 20 -3.64 -5.06 -10.50
CA PHE A 20 -4.44 -4.68 -9.34
C PHE A 20 -5.80 -5.41 -9.35
N PRO A 21 -6.11 -6.20 -8.33
CA PRO A 21 -7.35 -6.98 -8.29
C PRO A 21 -8.59 -6.08 -8.16
N ASN A 22 -8.48 -4.98 -7.40
CA ASN A 22 -9.56 -4.03 -7.17
C ASN A 22 -9.13 -2.63 -7.64
N LYS A 23 -10.06 -1.89 -8.24
CA LYS A 23 -9.86 -0.50 -8.67
C LYS A 23 -11.08 0.31 -8.26
N LYS A 24 -10.84 1.47 -7.64
CA LYS A 24 -11.85 2.44 -7.23
C LYS A 24 -11.32 3.82 -7.60
N CYS A 25 -12.20 4.67 -8.12
CA CYS A 25 -11.88 6.05 -8.49
C CYS A 25 -12.61 7.00 -7.53
N PHE A 26 -11.90 8.05 -7.10
CA PHE A 26 -12.44 9.19 -6.35
C PHE A 26 -12.04 10.45 -7.11
N ILE A 27 -12.94 11.42 -7.13
CA ILE A 27 -12.67 12.75 -7.66
C ILE A 27 -12.66 13.73 -6.50
N PHE A 28 -11.87 14.79 -6.66
CA PHE A 28 -11.73 15.85 -5.67
C PHE A 28 -11.83 17.18 -6.40
N ASP A 29 -12.81 17.98 -6.02
CA ASP A 29 -12.90 19.36 -6.47
C ASP A 29 -11.77 20.18 -5.88
N ARG A 30 -11.55 21.38 -6.43
CA ARG A 30 -10.47 22.23 -5.93
C ARG A 30 -10.83 22.66 -4.49
N PRO A 31 -9.96 22.41 -3.50
CA PRO A 31 -10.32 22.61 -2.09
C PRO A 31 -10.53 24.07 -1.69
N THR A 32 -9.82 25.00 -2.35
CA THR A 32 -9.93 26.44 -2.07
C THR A 32 -9.38 27.27 -3.24
N GLN A 33 -9.37 28.60 -3.13
CA GLN A 33 -8.81 29.49 -4.13
C GLN A 33 -7.29 29.28 -4.29
N ARG A 34 -6.79 29.49 -5.52
CA ARG A 34 -5.37 29.24 -5.88
C ARG A 34 -4.37 29.93 -4.95
N LYS A 35 -4.70 31.13 -4.45
CA LYS A 35 -3.83 31.92 -3.55
C LYS A 35 -3.68 31.31 -2.16
N GLN A 36 -4.61 30.46 -1.73
CA GLN A 36 -4.61 29.85 -0.41
C GLN A 36 -4.10 28.40 -0.42
N LEU A 37 -3.91 27.79 -1.59
CA LEU A 37 -3.44 26.39 -1.72
C LEU A 37 -2.10 26.13 -1.03
N SER A 38 -1.20 27.11 -0.97
CA SER A 38 0.10 26.95 -0.28
C SER A 38 -0.02 26.88 1.23
N ARG A 39 -1.17 27.29 1.79
CA ARG A 39 -1.49 27.28 3.22
C ARG A 39 -2.65 26.33 3.52
N LEU A 40 -2.92 25.36 2.64
CA LEU A 40 -4.09 24.49 2.74
C LEU A 40 -4.19 23.75 4.07
N GLU A 41 -3.05 23.33 4.64
CA GLU A 41 -2.97 22.65 5.93
C GLU A 41 -3.30 23.54 7.13
N GLU A 42 -3.26 24.87 6.96
CA GLU A 42 -3.61 25.84 8.02
C GLU A 42 -5.09 26.24 7.98
N LEU A 43 -5.80 25.91 6.89
CA LEU A 43 -7.21 26.25 6.72
C LEU A 43 -8.10 25.26 7.48
N ARG A 44 -9.21 25.76 8.01
CA ARG A 44 -10.26 24.93 8.60
C ARG A 44 -11.22 24.45 7.52
N ASP A 45 -11.94 23.36 7.79
CA ASP A 45 -12.90 22.77 6.84
C ASP A 45 -13.99 23.76 6.39
N ASP A 46 -14.40 24.71 7.24
CA ASP A 46 -15.38 25.76 6.91
C ASP A 46 -14.82 26.84 5.97
N GLU A 47 -13.50 26.85 5.74
CA GLU A 47 -12.81 27.72 4.78
C GLU A 47 -12.50 27.00 3.45
N LEU A 48 -12.88 25.72 3.34
CA LEU A 48 -12.74 24.90 2.15
C LEU A 48 -14.06 24.78 1.38
N ASP A 49 -13.94 24.36 0.13
CA ASP A 49 -15.09 23.98 -0.67
C ASP A 49 -15.82 22.81 -0.01
N SER A 50 -17.13 22.97 0.21
CA SER A 50 -17.94 21.98 0.94
C SER A 50 -18.02 20.63 0.23
N GLU A 51 -17.97 20.63 -1.11
CA GLU A 51 -18.01 19.41 -1.90
C GLU A 51 -16.65 18.69 -1.79
N PHE A 52 -15.53 19.40 -1.83
CA PHE A 52 -14.22 18.82 -1.52
C PHE A 52 -14.18 18.17 -0.12
N VAL A 53 -14.66 18.87 0.91
CA VAL A 53 -14.70 18.33 2.28
C VAL A 53 -15.54 17.05 2.33
N HIS A 54 -16.70 17.06 1.68
CA HIS A 54 -17.57 15.88 1.60
C HIS A 54 -16.89 14.71 0.85
N GLN A 55 -16.25 14.97 -0.29
CA GLN A 55 -15.51 13.97 -1.07
C GLN A 55 -14.35 13.36 -0.29
N ALA A 56 -13.60 14.18 0.45
CA ALA A 56 -12.54 13.72 1.35
C ALA A 56 -13.08 12.83 2.47
N ALA A 57 -14.20 13.21 3.09
CA ALA A 57 -14.85 12.38 4.11
C ALA A 57 -15.31 11.03 3.54
N LEU A 58 -15.94 11.00 2.36
CA LEU A 58 -16.37 9.78 1.69
C LEU A 58 -15.18 8.89 1.29
N PHE A 59 -14.08 9.49 0.83
CA PHE A 59 -12.84 8.78 0.55
C PHE A 59 -12.31 8.09 1.82
N CYS A 60 -12.17 8.83 2.92
CA CYS A 60 -11.70 8.30 4.20
C CYS A 60 -12.61 7.17 4.70
N ALA A 61 -13.93 7.37 4.68
CA ALA A 61 -14.91 6.37 5.09
C ALA A 61 -14.79 5.08 4.25
N TYR A 62 -14.59 5.20 2.94
CA TYR A 62 -14.36 4.04 2.07
C TYR A 62 -13.07 3.32 2.45
N ILE A 63 -11.96 4.03 2.65
CA ILE A 63 -10.68 3.42 3.00
C ILE A 63 -10.79 2.67 4.33
N PHE A 64 -11.39 3.26 5.36
CA PHE A 64 -11.57 2.62 6.67
C PHE A 64 -12.47 1.39 6.62
N SER A 65 -13.49 1.40 5.76
CA SER A 65 -14.46 0.30 5.68
C SER A 65 -14.03 -0.83 4.75
N ASN A 66 -13.25 -0.53 3.69
CA ASN A 66 -12.99 -1.47 2.60
C ASN A 66 -11.53 -1.93 2.51
N SER A 67 -10.59 -1.22 3.14
CA SER A 67 -9.18 -1.63 3.12
C SER A 67 -8.98 -2.87 3.99
N LYS A 68 -8.39 -3.91 3.41
CA LYS A 68 -8.10 -5.15 4.10
C LYS A 68 -6.78 -5.04 4.87
N THR A 69 -6.68 -5.74 5.99
CA THR A 69 -5.39 -6.00 6.64
C THR A 69 -4.42 -6.59 5.62
N LYS A 70 -3.18 -6.09 5.60
CA LYS A 70 -2.14 -6.61 4.71
C LYS A 70 -1.88 -8.08 5.02
N THR A 71 -1.86 -8.92 3.97
CA THR A 71 -1.57 -10.35 4.07
C THR A 71 -0.45 -10.77 3.11
N LEU A 72 0.31 -11.79 3.49
CA LEU A 72 1.25 -12.51 2.63
C LEU A 72 0.61 -13.81 2.12
N SER A 73 1.34 -14.56 1.28
CA SER A 73 0.94 -15.90 0.85
C SER A 73 0.65 -16.80 2.06
N GLY A 74 -0.34 -17.68 1.94
CA GLY A 74 -0.81 -18.51 3.06
C GLY A 74 -1.70 -17.77 4.08
N GLY A 75 -2.10 -16.52 3.82
CA GLY A 75 -3.03 -15.79 4.70
C GLY A 75 -2.39 -15.17 5.95
N ILE A 76 -1.05 -15.09 5.97
CA ILE A 76 -0.29 -14.52 7.08
C ILE A 76 -0.59 -13.02 7.18
N LYS A 77 -1.23 -12.60 8.27
CA LYS A 77 -1.52 -11.18 8.54
C LYS A 77 -0.25 -10.44 8.94
N VAL A 78 0.04 -9.32 8.28
CA VAL A 78 1.22 -8.50 8.58
C VAL A 78 0.93 -7.61 9.79
N ASN A 79 1.77 -7.70 10.82
CA ASN A 79 1.82 -6.83 12.00
C ASN A 79 3.14 -6.02 11.98
N GLY A 80 3.44 -5.29 13.07
CA GLY A 80 4.65 -4.46 13.18
C GLY A 80 5.96 -5.22 12.86
N PRO A 81 6.33 -6.27 13.62
CA PRO A 81 7.56 -7.03 13.38
C PRO A 81 7.64 -7.65 11.98
N ARG A 82 6.52 -8.18 11.46
CA ARG A 82 6.48 -8.71 10.09
C ARG A 82 6.75 -7.63 9.06
N LEU A 83 6.18 -6.45 9.24
CA LEU A 83 6.40 -5.32 8.34
C LEU A 83 7.85 -4.85 8.38
N GLU A 84 8.45 -4.80 9.56
CA GLU A 84 9.88 -4.50 9.75
C GLU A 84 10.76 -5.45 8.92
N THR A 85 10.55 -6.77 9.03
CA THR A 85 11.28 -7.75 8.23
C THR A 85 11.11 -7.49 6.73
N LEU A 86 9.87 -7.28 6.26
CA LEU A 86 9.62 -7.00 4.83
C LEU A 86 10.35 -5.75 4.35
N VAL A 87 10.32 -4.66 5.15
CA VAL A 87 11.00 -3.41 4.82
C VAL A 87 12.50 -3.63 4.72
N LEU A 88 13.11 -4.29 5.71
CA LEU A 88 14.54 -4.57 5.71
C LEU A 88 14.96 -5.42 4.51
N THR A 89 14.23 -6.51 4.23
CA THR A 89 14.53 -7.40 3.10
C THR A 89 14.44 -6.65 1.76
N TYR A 90 13.38 -5.88 1.52
CA TYR A 90 13.23 -5.17 0.25
C TYR A 90 14.21 -4.03 0.08
N VAL A 91 14.44 -3.22 1.11
CA VAL A 91 15.39 -2.10 1.04
C VAL A 91 16.82 -2.63 0.86
N SER A 92 17.18 -3.73 1.53
CA SER A 92 18.49 -4.37 1.35
C SER A 92 18.69 -4.86 -0.08
N ALA A 93 17.69 -5.54 -0.67
CA ALA A 93 17.77 -6.01 -2.06
C ALA A 93 17.96 -4.83 -3.04
N ILE A 94 17.19 -3.75 -2.87
CA ILE A 94 17.33 -2.55 -3.72
C ILE A 94 18.73 -1.94 -3.54
N SER A 95 19.22 -1.89 -2.31
CA SER A 95 20.52 -1.27 -1.98
C SER A 95 21.70 -2.11 -2.47
N SER A 96 21.54 -3.43 -2.63
CA SER A 96 22.53 -4.32 -3.25
C SER A 96 22.49 -4.35 -4.77
N GLY A 97 21.51 -3.67 -5.40
CA GLY A 97 21.29 -3.70 -6.84
C GLY A 97 20.45 -4.88 -7.33
N ASP A 98 19.92 -5.68 -6.40
CA ASP A 98 19.01 -6.79 -6.68
C ASP A 98 17.55 -6.31 -6.79
N LEU A 99 16.69 -7.18 -7.32
CA LEU A 99 15.25 -6.92 -7.37
C LEU A 99 14.54 -7.42 -6.11
N PRO A 100 13.63 -6.62 -5.51
CA PRO A 100 12.82 -7.09 -4.39
C PRO A 100 11.90 -8.23 -4.85
N CYS A 101 11.95 -9.35 -4.14
CA CYS A 101 11.19 -10.56 -4.44
C CYS A 101 10.27 -10.93 -3.26
N MET A 102 8.96 -11.04 -3.54
CA MET A 102 7.95 -11.34 -2.52
C MET A 102 8.19 -12.70 -1.85
N GLU A 103 8.57 -13.70 -2.64
CA GLU A 103 8.86 -15.05 -2.17
C GLU A 103 10.04 -15.06 -1.20
N ASN A 104 11.13 -14.37 -1.55
CA ASN A 104 12.31 -14.25 -0.67
C ASN A 104 11.97 -13.56 0.65
N ALA A 105 11.12 -12.53 0.62
CA ALA A 105 10.70 -11.84 1.83
C ALA A 105 9.81 -12.70 2.75
N VAL A 106 8.96 -13.55 2.16
CA VAL A 106 8.17 -14.54 2.94
C VAL A 106 9.07 -15.61 3.55
N LEU A 107 10.10 -16.07 2.83
CA LEU A 107 11.06 -17.06 3.33
C LEU A 107 11.88 -16.49 4.50
N ALA A 108 12.43 -15.28 4.35
CA ALA A 108 13.16 -14.60 5.42
C ALA A 108 12.30 -14.44 6.69
N LEU A 109 11.01 -14.12 6.51
CA LEU A 109 10.08 -14.05 7.64
C LEU A 109 9.84 -15.43 8.28
N ALA A 110 9.67 -16.48 7.47
CA ALA A 110 9.46 -17.83 7.96
C ALA A 110 10.65 -18.33 8.79
N GLU A 111 11.89 -18.04 8.38
CA GLU A 111 13.10 -18.40 9.13
C GLU A 111 13.11 -17.77 10.53
N ILE A 112 12.79 -16.49 10.64
CA ILE A 112 12.74 -15.77 11.92
C ILE A 112 11.63 -16.33 12.82
N GLU A 113 10.41 -16.45 12.29
CA GLU A 113 9.25 -16.87 13.09
C GLU A 113 9.33 -18.33 13.52
N ASN A 114 9.79 -19.22 12.64
CA ASN A 114 9.92 -20.64 12.97
C ASN A 114 11.02 -20.88 14.01
N SER A 115 12.15 -20.16 13.91
CA SER A 115 13.21 -20.24 14.92
C SER A 115 12.70 -19.83 16.30
N ALA A 116 11.94 -18.73 16.38
CA ALA A 116 11.32 -18.29 17.63
C ALA A 116 10.27 -19.28 18.14
N ALA A 117 9.48 -19.89 17.24
CA ALA A 117 8.46 -20.87 17.60
C ALA A 117 9.07 -22.15 18.21
N VAL A 118 10.20 -22.63 17.68
CA VAL A 118 10.93 -23.78 18.25
C VAL A 118 11.39 -23.48 19.67
N GLN A 119 12.02 -22.31 19.89
CA GLN A 119 12.48 -21.91 21.23
C GLN A 119 11.31 -21.81 22.21
N LYS A 120 10.17 -21.25 21.76
CA LYS A 120 8.97 -21.16 22.57
C LYS A 120 8.38 -22.54 22.90
N ALA A 121 8.44 -23.49 21.97
CA ALA A 121 7.95 -24.85 22.20
C ALA A 121 8.80 -25.59 23.25
N ILE A 122 10.13 -25.46 23.17
CA ILE A 122 11.04 -26.04 24.16
C ILE A 122 10.77 -25.46 25.55
N ALA A 123 10.73 -24.13 25.67
CA ALA A 123 10.46 -23.45 26.94
C ALA A 123 9.05 -23.67 27.50
N HIS A 124 8.11 -24.18 26.71
CA HIS A 124 6.78 -24.56 27.19
C HIS A 124 6.72 -26.02 27.68
N TYR A 125 7.58 -26.87 27.13
CA TYR A 125 7.71 -28.26 27.56
C TYR A 125 8.46 -28.35 28.90
N ASP A 126 9.52 -27.55 29.05
CA ASP A 126 10.33 -27.44 30.28
C ASP A 126 9.57 -26.70 31.41
#